data_AF-A0A1H2XDI2-F1
#
_entry.id   AF-A0A1H2XDI2-F1
#
_cell.length_a   1.000
_cell.length_b   1.000
_cell.length_c   1.000
_cell.angle_alpha   90.00
_cell.angle_beta   90.00
_cell.angle_gamma   90.00
#
_symmetry.space_group_name_H-M   'P 1'
#
loop_
_entity.id
_entity.type
_entity.pdbx_description
1 polymer ?
#
loop_
_entity_poly.entity_id
_entity_poly.type
_entity_poly.pdbx_seq_one_letter_code
_entity_poly.pdbx_strand_id
1 'polypeptide(L)'
;MEVFFQMRFSYCGKPGGLVRRRGTAARGLTEAEVLRQFEVLERLTLPSLRDQDDPSFRLILLTSARMPQAGKDHLMWLLNHYLPGRSHVEYARPMIPGRVFRRYMQGIGHGEAPVVQTQVLEGDAFGRRFVQKLREHAIESWAATPESGGTFMSFKRGLNLRLERRKPVGLEVITAPVTPFGLSLVARPSGRYNPALINPDGLGVKLPHVSIRTRSLHCMRAVGADDVADLPPVEARILAEAQQEFSVLRAVHAIPTTEDQRLKAPVDVSHVGRLRRSA
;
A
#
# COMPACT_ATOMS: atom_id res chain seq x y z
N MET A 1 15.88 5.00 11.10
CA MET A 1 15.06 3.78 11.03
C MET A 1 14.42 3.72 9.64
N GLU A 2 14.75 2.70 8.84
CA GLU A 2 14.26 2.58 7.46
C GLU A 2 12.79 2.13 7.43
N VAL A 3 12.02 2.60 6.45
CA VAL A 3 10.59 2.28 6.28
C VAL A 3 10.39 1.48 5.00
N PHE A 4 9.68 0.36 5.11
CA PHE A 4 9.38 -0.54 4.01
C PHE A 4 7.87 -0.65 3.82
N PHE A 5 7.36 -0.06 2.74
CA PHE A 5 6.01 -0.30 2.28
C PHE A 5 5.93 -1.68 1.61
N GLN A 6 4.90 -2.46 1.94
CA GLN A 6 4.70 -3.82 1.48
C GLN A 6 3.32 -3.92 0.84
N MET A 7 3.28 -3.94 -0.49
CA MET A 7 2.05 -3.91 -1.27
C MET A 7 1.86 -5.21 -2.03
N ARG A 8 0.65 -5.78 -1.96
CA ARG A 8 0.24 -6.85 -2.86
C ARG A 8 -0.37 -6.26 -4.13
N PHE A 9 0.08 -6.73 -5.29
CA PHE A 9 -0.41 -6.27 -6.59
C PHE A 9 -0.61 -7.44 -7.54
N SER A 10 -1.83 -7.65 -8.05
CA SER A 10 -2.16 -8.69 -9.04
C SER A 10 -1.52 -10.04 -8.70
N TYR A 11 -1.76 -10.50 -7.48
CA TYR A 11 -1.11 -11.67 -6.89
C TYR A 11 -2.09 -12.81 -6.61
N CYS A 12 -1.89 -13.96 -7.26
CA CYS A 12 -2.70 -15.18 -7.15
C CYS A 12 -2.31 -16.07 -5.96
N GLY A 13 -1.99 -15.48 -4.80
CA GLY A 13 -1.68 -16.21 -3.57
C GLY A 13 -2.91 -16.50 -2.71
N LYS A 14 -2.75 -17.37 -1.71
CA LYS A 14 -3.79 -17.56 -0.69
C LYS A 14 -3.94 -16.26 0.11
N PRO A 15 -5.18 -15.76 0.33
CA PRO A 15 -5.40 -14.58 1.17
C PRO A 15 -4.72 -14.79 2.54
N GLY A 16 -3.98 -13.77 2.99
CA GLY A 16 -3.28 -13.80 4.26
C GLY A 16 -4.25 -13.71 5.43
N GLY A 17 -4.09 -14.63 6.38
CA GLY A 17 -4.85 -14.74 7.62
C GLY A 17 -4.80 -16.20 8.09
N LEU A 18 -4.71 -16.46 9.40
CA LEU A 18 -4.81 -17.80 10.00
C LEU A 18 -6.18 -18.47 9.79
N VAL A 19 -7.03 -17.93 8.90
CA VAL A 19 -8.33 -18.49 8.58
C VAL A 19 -8.13 -19.75 7.73
N ARG A 20 -8.25 -20.90 8.39
CA ARG A 20 -8.62 -22.17 7.77
C ARG A 20 -9.97 -21.98 7.05
N ARG A 21 -9.97 -21.53 5.80
CA ARG A 21 -11.00 -21.94 4.84
C ARG A 21 -10.39 -23.00 3.94
N ARG A 22 -10.66 -24.27 4.26
CA ARG A 22 -10.52 -25.39 3.32
C ARG A 22 -11.30 -25.02 2.06
N GLY A 23 -10.68 -25.14 0.88
CA GLY A 23 -11.42 -25.27 -0.37
C GLY A 23 -11.55 -24.03 -1.27
N THR A 24 -11.04 -22.84 -0.92
CA THR A 24 -10.99 -21.77 -1.92
C THR A 24 -9.79 -22.00 -2.85
N ALA A 25 -10.08 -22.54 -4.04
CA ALA A 25 -9.15 -22.54 -5.15
C ALA A 25 -8.55 -21.14 -5.31
N ALA A 26 -7.28 -21.05 -5.72
CA ALA A 26 -6.67 -19.76 -6.04
C ALA A 26 -7.53 -19.09 -7.12
N ARG A 27 -8.31 -18.07 -6.73
CA ARG A 27 -9.12 -17.29 -7.66
C ARG A 27 -8.17 -16.70 -8.70
N GLY A 28 -8.42 -17.01 -9.96
CA GLY A 28 -7.70 -16.35 -11.07
C GLY A 28 -8.04 -14.87 -11.05
N LEU A 29 -7.04 -14.01 -11.26
CA LEU A 29 -7.26 -12.58 -11.44
C LEU A 29 -7.98 -12.36 -12.76
N THR A 30 -9.05 -11.55 -12.75
CA THR A 30 -9.68 -11.11 -13.99
C THR A 30 -8.92 -9.93 -14.58
N GLU A 31 -9.03 -9.73 -15.89
CA GLU A 31 -8.43 -8.58 -16.58
C GLU A 31 -8.91 -7.25 -15.99
N ALA A 32 -10.21 -7.13 -15.72
CA ALA A 32 -10.80 -5.96 -15.09
C ALA A 32 -10.22 -5.68 -13.70
N GLU A 33 -9.96 -6.71 -12.89
CA GLU A 33 -9.31 -6.55 -11.58
C GLU A 33 -7.88 -6.03 -11.70
N VAL A 34 -7.10 -6.54 -12.65
CA VAL A 34 -5.71 -6.10 -12.90
C VAL A 34 -5.67 -4.66 -13.40
N LEU A 35 -6.52 -4.31 -14.38
CA LEU A 35 -6.59 -2.95 -14.93
C LEU A 35 -7.03 -1.93 -13.87
N ARG A 36 -8.03 -2.28 -13.04
CA ARG A 36 -8.46 -1.44 -11.92
C ARG A 36 -7.33 -1.24 -10.90
N GLN A 37 -6.54 -2.28 -10.63
CA GLN A 37 -5.38 -2.16 -9.75
C GLN A 37 -4.31 -1.23 -10.32
N PHE A 38 -4.01 -1.31 -11.63
CA PHE A 38 -3.11 -0.36 -12.28
C PHE A 38 -3.63 1.08 -12.17
N GLU A 39 -4.92 1.28 -12.45
CA GLU A 39 -5.56 2.60 -12.37
C GLU A 39 -5.41 3.22 -10.98
N VAL A 40 -5.68 2.45 -9.93
CA VAL A 40 -5.56 2.92 -8.55
C VAL A 40 -4.10 3.10 -8.12
N LEU A 41 -3.21 2.19 -8.52
CA LEU A 41 -1.78 2.26 -8.24
C LEU A 41 -1.17 3.54 -8.82
N GLU A 42 -1.42 3.80 -10.11
CA GLU A 42 -0.88 4.94 -10.86
C GLU A 42 -1.44 6.28 -10.38
N ARG A 43 -2.71 6.34 -9.99
CA ARG A 43 -3.36 7.62 -9.66
C ARG A 43 -3.34 8.00 -8.20
N LEU A 44 -3.26 7.02 -7.30
CA LEU A 44 -3.36 7.27 -5.87
C LEU A 44 -2.09 6.83 -5.17
N THR A 45 -1.79 5.53 -5.18
CA THR A 45 -0.76 4.97 -4.33
C THR A 45 0.63 5.50 -4.69
N LEU A 46 1.07 5.36 -5.95
CA LEU A 46 2.41 5.77 -6.36
C LEU A 46 2.64 7.29 -6.29
N PRO A 47 1.72 8.16 -6.74
CA PRO A 47 1.90 9.60 -6.55
C PRO A 47 1.98 10.00 -5.08
N SER A 48 1.16 9.39 -4.21
CA SER A 48 1.20 9.70 -2.77
C SER A 48 2.51 9.29 -2.10
N LEU A 49 3.14 8.21 -2.58
CA LEU A 49 4.47 7.78 -2.14
C LEU A 49 5.58 8.65 -2.73
N ARG A 50 5.46 9.05 -4.00
CA ARG A 50 6.40 9.99 -4.65
C ARG A 50 6.47 11.30 -3.86
N ASP A 51 5.32 11.80 -3.42
CA ASP A 51 5.16 13.13 -2.81
C ASP A 51 5.42 13.16 -1.30
N GLN A 52 6.06 12.14 -0.74
CA GLN A 52 6.51 12.17 0.65
C GLN A 52 7.61 13.23 0.84
N ASP A 53 7.46 14.07 1.86
CA ASP A 53 8.49 15.02 2.33
C ASP A 53 9.75 14.28 2.80
N ASP A 54 9.57 13.05 3.27
CA ASP A 54 10.62 12.15 3.69
C ASP A 54 10.78 10.99 2.69
N PRO A 55 11.79 11.04 1.81
CA PRO A 55 11.95 10.05 0.76
C PRO A 55 12.62 8.75 1.24
N SER A 56 13.02 8.66 2.53
CA SER A 56 13.80 7.55 3.08
C SER A 56 12.92 6.33 3.41
N PHE A 57 12.37 5.75 2.35
CA PHE A 57 11.59 4.51 2.39
C PHE A 57 11.85 3.67 1.13
N ARG A 58 11.44 2.39 1.18
CA ARG A 58 11.36 1.52 0.01
C ARG A 58 9.96 0.93 -0.15
N LEU A 59 9.50 0.78 -1.38
CA LEU A 59 8.31 0.01 -1.73
C LEU A 59 8.70 -1.39 -2.20
N ILE A 60 8.20 -2.41 -1.53
CA ILE A 60 8.27 -3.81 -1.95
C ILE A 60 6.91 -4.20 -2.48
N LEU A 61 6.84 -4.48 -3.77
CA LEU A 61 5.60 -4.83 -4.44
C LEU A 61 5.61 -6.31 -4.82
N LEU A 62 4.69 -7.07 -4.24
CA LEU A 62 4.54 -8.51 -4.48
C LEU A 62 3.52 -8.76 -5.58
N THR A 63 3.95 -9.40 -6.67
CA THR A 63 3.08 -9.79 -7.78
C THR A 63 3.28 -11.24 -8.23
N SER A 64 2.34 -11.75 -9.03
CA SER A 64 2.40 -13.13 -9.51
C SER A 64 3.54 -13.32 -10.50
N ALA A 65 4.33 -14.39 -10.34
CA ALA A 65 5.32 -14.79 -11.35
C ALA A 65 4.69 -15.02 -12.75
N ARG A 66 3.39 -15.36 -12.76
CA ARG A 66 2.55 -15.58 -13.96
C ARG A 66 1.97 -14.30 -14.56
N MET A 67 2.26 -13.12 -14.02
CA MET A 67 1.85 -11.86 -14.64
C MET A 67 2.38 -11.82 -16.09
N PRO A 68 1.56 -11.48 -17.09
CA PRO A 68 2.03 -11.39 -18.47
C PRO A 68 3.16 -10.35 -18.61
N GLN A 69 4.07 -10.58 -19.55
CA GLN A 69 5.29 -9.75 -19.67
C GLN A 69 4.96 -8.27 -19.86
N ALA A 70 4.00 -7.92 -20.70
CA ALA A 70 3.58 -6.52 -20.86
C ALA A 70 3.08 -5.88 -19.55
N GLY A 71 2.40 -6.64 -18.69
CA GLY A 71 2.03 -6.17 -17.34
C GLY A 71 3.23 -5.99 -16.42
N LYS A 72 4.25 -6.86 -16.52
CA LYS A 72 5.51 -6.71 -15.78
C LYS A 72 6.27 -5.45 -16.24
N ASP A 73 6.36 -5.25 -17.55
CA ASP A 73 7.05 -4.11 -18.15
C ASP A 73 6.37 -2.79 -17.77
N HIS A 74 5.04 -2.73 -17.84
CA HIS A 74 4.28 -1.56 -17.43
C HIS A 74 4.42 -1.26 -15.93
N LEU A 75 4.35 -2.29 -15.09
CA LEU A 75 4.58 -2.16 -13.64
C LEU A 75 5.99 -1.60 -13.35
N MET A 76 7.02 -2.14 -13.99
CA MET A 76 8.39 -1.65 -13.82
C MET A 76 8.55 -0.21 -14.31
N TRP A 77 7.90 0.16 -15.41
CA TRP A 77 7.88 1.53 -15.90
C TRP A 77 7.26 2.49 -14.87
N LEU A 78 6.09 2.16 -14.32
CA LEU A 78 5.44 2.95 -13.28
C LEU A 78 6.34 3.13 -12.05
N LEU A 79 6.93 2.04 -11.58
CA LEU A 79 7.79 2.05 -10.40
C LEU A 79 9.05 2.90 -10.61
N ASN A 80 9.69 2.82 -11.78
CA ASN A 80 10.84 3.66 -12.11
C ASN A 80 10.46 5.13 -12.31
N HIS A 81 9.27 5.40 -12.87
CA HIS A 81 8.78 6.76 -13.09
C HIS A 81 8.46 7.46 -11.75
N TYR A 82 7.73 6.81 -10.86
CA TYR A 82 7.29 7.42 -9.61
C TYR A 82 8.30 7.28 -8.46
N LEU A 83 9.02 6.16 -8.40
CA LEU A 83 9.88 5.79 -7.26
C LEU A 83 11.27 5.29 -7.73
N PRO A 84 12.04 6.09 -8.50
CA PRO A 84 13.35 5.67 -9.01
C PRO A 84 14.27 5.30 -7.85
N GLY A 85 14.84 4.09 -7.90
CA GLY A 85 15.75 3.56 -6.87
C GLY A 85 15.11 3.26 -5.51
N ARG A 86 13.80 3.48 -5.33
CA ARG A 86 13.09 3.30 -4.05
C ARG A 86 12.03 2.20 -4.10
N SER A 87 12.06 1.35 -5.12
CA SER A 87 11.08 0.28 -5.29
C SER A 87 11.74 -1.03 -5.72
N HIS A 88 11.09 -2.14 -5.37
CA HIS A 88 11.49 -3.50 -5.72
C HIS A 88 10.26 -4.35 -5.99
N VAL A 89 10.34 -5.22 -7.00
CA VAL A 89 9.24 -6.15 -7.36
C VAL A 89 9.62 -7.57 -7.03
N GLU A 90 8.77 -8.22 -6.23
CA GLU A 90 8.86 -9.65 -5.95
C GLU A 90 7.87 -10.43 -6.81
N TYR A 91 8.39 -11.19 -7.77
CA TYR A 91 7.61 -12.09 -8.62
C TYR A 91 7.52 -13.48 -7.99
N ALA A 92 6.44 -13.75 -7.26
CA ALA A 92 6.29 -15.01 -6.52
C ALA A 92 5.28 -15.98 -7.15
N ARG A 93 5.55 -17.28 -6.99
CA ARG A 93 4.52 -18.33 -7.17
C ARG A 93 3.48 -18.22 -6.04
N PRO A 94 2.25 -18.74 -6.20
CA PRO A 94 1.21 -18.70 -5.18
C PRO A 94 1.66 -19.16 -3.79
N MET A 95 1.76 -18.22 -2.86
CA MET A 95 2.10 -18.43 -1.45
C MET A 95 1.50 -17.33 -0.57
N ILE A 96 1.57 -17.48 0.76
CA ILE A 96 1.02 -16.47 1.70
C ILE A 96 1.84 -15.18 1.59
N PRO A 97 1.23 -14.01 1.25
CA PRO A 97 1.95 -12.75 1.01
C PRO A 97 2.93 -12.35 2.11
N GLY A 98 2.48 -12.35 3.37
CA GLY A 98 3.33 -11.97 4.48
C GLY A 98 4.51 -12.92 4.73
N ARG A 99 4.48 -14.17 4.22
CA ARG A 99 5.66 -15.06 4.24
C ARG A 99 6.69 -14.63 3.19
N VAL A 100 6.26 -14.09 2.05
CA VAL A 100 7.16 -13.53 1.04
C VAL A 100 7.83 -12.28 1.60
N PHE A 101 7.04 -11.33 2.10
CA PHE A 101 7.57 -10.11 2.68
C PHE A 101 8.51 -10.40 3.83
N ARG A 102 8.16 -11.31 4.76
CA ARG A 102 9.06 -11.69 5.84
C ARG A 102 10.38 -12.28 5.32
N ARG A 103 10.35 -13.16 4.31
CA ARG A 103 11.58 -13.70 3.70
C ARG A 103 12.43 -12.61 3.05
N TYR A 104 11.79 -11.67 2.36
CA TYR A 104 12.47 -10.52 1.79
C TYR A 104 13.16 -9.70 2.88
N MET A 105 12.45 -9.35 3.96
CA MET A 105 13.00 -8.62 5.09
C MET A 105 14.18 -9.34 5.76
N GLN A 106 14.07 -10.66 5.91
CA GLN A 106 15.14 -11.51 6.44
C GLN A 106 16.36 -11.57 5.49
N GLY A 107 16.14 -11.47 4.18
CA GLY A 107 17.20 -11.50 3.17
C GLY A 107 17.97 -10.18 3.04
N ILE A 108 17.32 -9.04 3.23
CA ILE A 108 18.00 -7.73 3.25
C ILE A 108 18.65 -7.42 4.60
N GLY A 109 18.21 -8.10 5.66
CA GLY A 109 18.63 -7.87 7.03
C GLY A 109 19.91 -8.63 7.38
N HIS A 110 21.07 -8.06 7.03
CA HIS A 110 22.36 -8.43 7.66
C HIS A 110 22.64 -7.64 8.96
N GLY A 111 21.64 -6.94 9.52
CA GLY A 111 21.81 -6.10 10.71
C GLY A 111 20.66 -6.21 11.71
N GLU A 112 21.00 -5.99 12.99
CA GLU A 112 20.09 -6.01 14.15
C GLU A 112 19.28 -4.72 14.33
N ALA A 113 19.48 -3.72 13.46
CA ALA A 113 18.78 -2.45 13.57
C ALA A 113 17.28 -2.61 13.27
N PRO A 114 16.38 -2.02 14.08
CA PRO A 114 14.95 -2.07 13.82
C PRO A 114 14.58 -1.33 12.53
N VAL A 115 13.53 -1.82 11.87
CA VAL A 115 12.93 -1.24 10.68
C VAL A 115 11.43 -1.11 10.86
N VAL A 116 10.80 -0.26 10.06
CA VAL A 116 9.34 -0.17 9.98
C VAL A 116 8.86 -0.92 8.75
N GLN A 117 7.92 -1.84 8.91
CA GLN A 117 7.24 -2.54 7.83
C GLN A 117 5.79 -2.08 7.80
N THR A 118 5.31 -1.52 6.68
CA THR A 118 3.96 -0.98 6.54
C THR A 118 3.20 -1.71 5.46
N GLN A 119 2.05 -2.28 5.79
CA GLN A 119 1.16 -2.88 4.80
C GLN A 119 0.46 -1.80 3.99
N VAL A 120 0.49 -1.95 2.67
CA VAL A 120 -0.26 -1.11 1.73
C VAL A 120 -1.37 -1.96 1.13
N LEU A 121 -2.61 -1.58 1.38
CA LEU A 121 -3.77 -2.16 0.73
C LEU A 121 -4.02 -1.48 -0.62
N GLU A 122 -4.80 -2.15 -1.45
CA GLU A 122 -5.25 -1.57 -2.71
C GLU A 122 -6.09 -0.32 -2.41
N GLY A 123 -5.82 0.79 -3.11
CA GLY A 123 -6.50 2.06 -2.87
C GLY A 123 -5.90 2.90 -1.74
N ASP A 124 -4.94 2.39 -0.98
CA ASP A 124 -4.26 3.20 0.03
C ASP A 124 -3.42 4.30 -0.65
N ALA A 125 -3.50 5.50 -0.08
CA ALA A 125 -2.65 6.64 -0.36
C ALA A 125 -2.22 7.28 0.96
N PHE A 126 -1.04 7.89 0.96
CA PHE A 126 -0.41 8.42 2.16
C PHE A 126 -0.19 9.94 2.04
N GLY A 127 -0.49 10.67 3.10
CA GLY A 127 -0.23 12.11 3.14
C GLY A 127 1.27 12.38 3.07
N ARG A 128 1.68 13.53 2.51
CA ARG A 128 3.10 13.88 2.30
C ARG A 128 4.00 13.75 3.54
N ARG A 129 3.43 13.85 4.75
CA ARG A 129 4.17 13.70 6.03
C ARG A 129 4.08 12.31 6.66
N PHE A 130 3.44 11.33 6.00
CA PHE A 130 3.18 10.02 6.58
C PHE A 130 4.47 9.30 6.99
N VAL A 131 5.48 9.23 6.12
CA VAL A 131 6.74 8.54 6.41
C VAL A 131 7.46 9.16 7.60
N GLN A 132 7.53 10.49 7.63
CA GLN A 132 8.12 11.22 8.75
C GLN A 132 7.40 10.87 10.08
N LYS A 133 6.07 11.02 10.11
CA LYS A 133 5.26 10.78 11.31
C LYS A 133 5.30 9.34 11.78
N LEU A 134 5.28 8.40 10.83
CA LEU A 134 5.41 6.99 11.13
C LEU A 134 6.78 6.68 11.75
N ARG A 135 7.86 7.27 11.23
CA ARG A 135 9.20 7.06 11.78
C ARG A 135 9.36 7.64 13.18
N GLU A 136 8.84 8.83 13.44
CA GLU A 136 8.82 9.46 14.77
C GLU A 136 8.18 8.49 15.79
N HIS A 137 6.97 8.02 15.51
CA HIS A 137 6.27 7.07 16.38
C HIS A 137 6.96 5.71 16.49
N ALA A 138 7.63 5.24 15.44
CA ALA A 138 8.36 3.99 15.46
C ALA A 138 9.59 4.06 16.38
N ILE A 139 10.32 5.18 16.36
CA ILE A 139 11.47 5.43 17.23
C ILE A 139 11.02 5.45 18.70
N GLU A 140 9.96 6.20 19.00
CA GLU A 140 9.36 6.25 20.34
C GLU A 140 8.90 4.86 20.82
N SER A 141 8.17 4.13 19.98
CA SER A 141 7.64 2.80 20.31
C SER A 141 8.75 1.78 20.54
N TRP A 142 9.81 1.82 19.72
CA TRP A 142 10.97 0.95 19.86
C TRP A 142 11.75 1.26 21.14
N ALA A 143 11.99 2.54 21.44
CA ALA A 143 12.68 2.96 22.66
C ALA A 143 11.94 2.54 23.93
N ALA A 144 10.60 2.58 23.91
CA ALA A 144 9.78 2.18 25.06
C ALA A 144 9.75 0.66 25.28
N THR A 145 9.89 -0.17 24.23
CA THR A 145 9.68 -1.63 24.31
C THR A 145 10.66 -2.44 23.44
N PRO A 146 11.98 -2.27 23.59
CA PRO A 146 12.98 -2.87 22.68
C PRO A 146 13.04 -4.41 22.74
N GLU A 147 12.57 -5.01 23.85
CA GLU A 147 12.58 -6.47 24.06
C GLU A 147 11.31 -7.18 23.55
N SER A 148 10.28 -6.42 23.14
CA SER A 148 8.95 -6.96 22.76
C SER A 148 8.96 -7.86 21.51
N GLY A 149 10.08 -7.93 20.79
CA GLY A 149 10.16 -8.60 19.47
C GLY A 149 9.45 -7.83 18.35
N GLY A 150 8.84 -6.67 18.67
CA GLY A 150 8.23 -5.74 17.73
C GLY A 150 6.87 -5.20 18.20
N THR A 151 6.58 -3.97 17.80
CA THR A 151 5.33 -3.26 18.15
C THR A 151 4.57 -2.87 16.90
N PHE A 152 3.29 -3.23 16.83
CA PHE A 152 2.42 -2.80 15.74
C PHE A 152 1.95 -1.37 15.96
N MET A 153 1.72 -0.65 14.87
CA MET A 153 1.23 0.72 14.89
C MET A 153 0.17 0.90 13.81
N SER A 154 -0.83 1.76 14.05
CA SER A 154 -1.79 2.14 13.01
C SER A 154 -2.40 3.50 13.28
N PHE A 155 -2.73 4.23 12.23
CA PHE A 155 -3.42 5.52 12.32
C PHE A 155 -4.92 5.30 12.54
N LYS A 156 -5.48 5.96 13.56
CA LYS A 156 -6.92 5.92 13.85
C LYS A 156 -7.72 6.89 12.99
N ARG A 157 -7.10 7.98 12.52
CA ARG A 157 -7.74 8.98 11.68
C ARG A 157 -7.26 8.86 10.24
N GLY A 158 -8.19 8.88 9.28
CA GLY A 158 -7.91 8.85 7.86
C GLY A 158 -9.13 9.26 7.04
N LEU A 159 -9.07 9.01 5.74
CA LEU A 159 -10.08 9.43 4.77
C LEU A 159 -10.51 8.24 3.90
N ASN A 160 -11.80 8.03 3.73
CA ASN A 160 -12.32 7.22 2.63
C ASN A 160 -12.57 8.12 1.42
N LEU A 161 -12.21 7.62 0.23
CA LEU A 161 -12.35 8.32 -1.04
C LEU A 161 -13.17 7.47 -2.02
N ARG A 162 -14.23 8.06 -2.60
CA ARG A 162 -14.91 7.51 -3.77
C ARG A 162 -14.47 8.26 -5.02
N LEU A 163 -14.04 7.51 -6.03
CA LEU A 163 -13.68 8.03 -7.34
C LEU A 163 -14.69 7.57 -8.39
N GLU A 164 -15.19 8.50 -9.20
CA GLU A 164 -15.92 8.20 -10.44
C GLU A 164 -15.27 8.93 -11.60
N ARG A 165 -15.00 8.22 -12.70
CA ARG A 165 -14.37 8.79 -13.90
C ARG A 165 -13.19 9.71 -13.55
N ARG A 166 -12.32 9.23 -12.65
CA ARG A 166 -11.11 9.91 -12.16
C ARG A 166 -11.34 11.15 -11.28
N LYS A 167 -12.57 11.43 -10.85
CA LYS A 167 -12.89 12.57 -10.00
C LYS A 167 -13.33 12.11 -8.61
N PRO A 168 -12.89 12.77 -7.52
CA PRO A 168 -13.48 12.57 -6.21
C PRO A 168 -14.97 12.93 -6.24
N VAL A 169 -15.82 11.97 -5.90
CA VAL A 169 -17.28 12.17 -5.80
C VAL A 169 -17.81 11.98 -4.39
N GLY A 170 -17.01 11.41 -3.48
CA GLY A 170 -17.33 11.31 -2.07
C GLY A 170 -16.08 11.26 -1.21
N LEU A 171 -16.13 11.91 -0.06
CA LEU A 171 -15.05 11.96 0.93
C LEU A 171 -15.63 11.84 2.33
N GLU A 172 -15.08 10.95 3.15
CA GLU A 172 -15.49 10.78 4.54
C GLU A 172 -14.26 10.70 5.44
N VAL A 173 -14.27 11.48 6.53
CA VAL A 173 -13.25 11.37 7.57
C VAL A 173 -13.62 10.23 8.51
N ILE A 174 -12.71 9.28 8.67
CA ILE A 174 -12.88 8.12 9.54
C ILE A 174 -11.96 8.26 10.74
N THR A 175 -12.48 8.04 11.95
CA THR A 175 -11.72 8.11 13.22
C THR A 175 -11.63 6.76 13.96
N ALA A 176 -12.39 5.76 13.50
CA ALA A 176 -12.40 4.40 14.03
C ALA A 176 -12.58 3.38 12.89
N PRO A 177 -11.57 3.21 12.01
CA PRO A 177 -11.70 2.35 10.85
C PRO A 177 -11.74 0.88 11.29
N VAL A 178 -12.64 0.10 10.67
CA VAL A 178 -12.69 -1.37 10.85
C VAL A 178 -11.38 -2.00 10.40
N THR A 179 -10.89 -1.62 9.21
CA THR A 179 -9.56 -2.00 8.72
C THR A 179 -8.58 -0.87 8.99
N PRO A 180 -7.55 -1.06 9.86
CA PRO A 180 -6.66 0.03 10.25
C PRO A 180 -5.98 0.71 9.06
N PHE A 181 -5.73 2.01 9.20
CA PHE A 181 -4.91 2.76 8.25
C PHE A 181 -3.43 2.63 8.57
N GLY A 182 -2.61 2.45 7.53
CA GLY A 182 -1.16 2.40 7.64
C GLY A 182 -0.67 1.36 8.65
N LEU A 183 -1.28 0.17 8.68
CA LEU A 183 -0.90 -0.90 9.60
C LEU A 183 0.59 -1.22 9.43
N SER A 184 1.35 -0.91 10.48
CA SER A 184 2.80 -0.96 10.47
C SER A 184 3.32 -1.80 11.63
N LEU A 185 4.55 -2.28 11.51
CA LEU A 185 5.29 -3.02 12.52
C LEU A 185 6.69 -2.42 12.63
N VAL A 186 7.06 -1.92 13.80
CA VAL A 186 8.47 -1.67 14.13
C VAL A 186 9.06 -2.92 14.75
N ALA A 187 10.05 -3.51 14.09
CA ALA A 187 10.71 -4.73 14.56
C ALA A 187 12.08 -4.88 13.87
N ARG A 188 12.91 -5.78 14.40
CA ARG A 188 14.10 -6.23 13.66
C ARG A 188 13.68 -6.96 12.36
N PRO A 189 14.42 -6.82 11.25
CA PRO A 189 14.13 -7.51 9.99
C PRO A 189 14.07 -9.05 10.12
N SER A 190 14.87 -9.62 11.04
CA SER A 190 14.91 -11.04 11.37
C SER A 190 13.66 -11.54 12.12
N GLY A 191 12.82 -10.62 12.60
CA GLY A 191 11.64 -10.90 13.42
C GLY A 191 10.64 -11.85 12.77
N ARG A 192 9.90 -12.58 13.63
CA ARG A 192 8.91 -13.57 13.17
C ARG A 192 7.65 -12.96 12.56
N TYR A 193 7.36 -11.71 12.91
CA TYR A 193 6.12 -11.01 12.58
C TYR A 193 6.25 -10.16 11.33
N ASN A 194 5.12 -9.93 10.68
CA ASN A 194 4.97 -9.07 9.52
C ASN A 194 3.52 -8.56 9.48
N PRO A 195 3.25 -7.30 9.12
CA PRO A 195 1.89 -6.75 9.09
C PRO A 195 0.95 -7.50 8.15
N ALA A 196 1.46 -8.09 7.06
CA ALA A 196 0.67 -8.91 6.14
C ALA A 196 0.46 -10.38 6.61
N LEU A 197 0.84 -10.73 7.85
CA LEU A 197 0.60 -12.05 8.46
C LEU A 197 -0.43 -12.04 9.59
N ILE A 198 -0.91 -10.88 10.02
CA ILE A 198 -1.78 -10.75 11.19
C ILE A 198 -3.22 -10.39 10.81
N ASN A 199 -4.17 -10.77 11.67
CA ASN A 199 -5.51 -10.19 11.65
C ASN A 199 -5.52 -8.97 12.59
N PRO A 200 -5.91 -7.77 12.12
CA PRO A 200 -6.08 -6.58 12.94
C PRO A 200 -6.91 -6.74 14.22
N ASP A 201 -7.92 -7.64 14.22
CA ASP A 201 -8.84 -7.82 15.37
C ASP A 201 -8.14 -8.24 16.67
N GLY A 202 -6.92 -8.76 16.60
CA GLY A 202 -6.13 -9.19 17.76
C GLY A 202 -5.09 -8.17 18.27
N LEU A 203 -4.98 -7.00 17.63
CA LEU A 203 -4.02 -5.96 17.99
C LEU A 203 -4.36 -5.34 19.35
N GLY A 204 -3.35 -5.12 20.20
CA GLY A 204 -3.50 -4.56 21.54
C GLY A 204 -3.95 -5.57 22.60
N VAL A 205 -4.43 -6.76 22.18
CA VAL A 205 -4.78 -7.86 23.09
C VAL A 205 -3.73 -8.98 23.02
N LYS A 206 -3.41 -9.46 21.81
CA LYS A 206 -2.49 -10.59 21.59
C LYS A 206 -1.10 -10.15 21.14
N LEU A 207 -1.00 -8.94 20.59
CA LEU A 207 0.23 -8.38 20.03
C LEU A 207 0.35 -6.93 20.48
N PRO A 208 1.56 -6.47 20.89
CA PRO A 208 1.79 -5.08 21.25
C PRO A 208 1.35 -4.15 20.12
N HIS A 209 0.55 -3.13 20.45
CA HIS A 209 -0.01 -2.19 19.48
C HIS A 209 -0.09 -0.78 20.03
N VAL A 210 0.27 0.19 19.20
CA VAL A 210 0.10 1.62 19.45
C VAL A 210 -0.89 2.19 18.42
N SER A 211 -1.96 2.80 18.93
CA SER A 211 -2.91 3.55 18.11
C SER A 211 -2.44 4.99 17.95
N ILE A 212 -1.98 5.35 16.76
CA ILE A 212 -1.53 6.70 16.43
C ILE A 212 -2.77 7.60 16.23
N ARG A 213 -2.86 8.65 17.05
CA ARG A 213 -3.95 9.64 17.01
C ARG A 213 -3.38 10.99 16.59
N THR A 214 -3.61 11.37 15.34
CA THR A 214 -3.19 12.66 14.78
C THR A 214 -4.39 13.52 14.44
N ARG A 215 -4.19 14.85 14.49
CA ARG A 215 -5.18 15.80 13.96
C ARG A 215 -5.18 15.84 12.44
N SER A 216 -4.08 15.54 11.77
CA SER A 216 -3.97 15.55 10.30
C SER A 216 -4.39 14.21 9.66
N LEU A 217 -4.80 14.28 8.39
CA LEU A 217 -5.17 13.12 7.56
C LEU A 217 -3.93 12.51 6.90
N HIS A 218 -3.24 11.59 7.58
CA HIS A 218 -2.05 10.96 7.00
C HIS A 218 -2.33 9.74 6.11
N CYS A 219 -3.56 9.22 6.14
CA CYS A 219 -3.95 8.04 5.38
C CYS A 219 -5.27 8.28 4.65
N MET A 220 -5.35 7.80 3.42
CA MET A 220 -6.54 7.79 2.60
C MET A 220 -6.70 6.40 1.99
N ARG A 221 -7.94 5.92 1.83
CA ARG A 221 -8.24 4.66 1.13
C ARG A 221 -9.36 4.90 0.12
N ALA A 222 -9.09 4.54 -1.13
CA ALA A 222 -10.15 4.42 -2.13
C ALA A 222 -11.04 3.22 -1.81
N VAL A 223 -12.35 3.44 -1.80
CA VAL A 223 -13.34 2.38 -1.58
C VAL A 223 -14.06 2.06 -2.89
N GLY A 224 -14.34 0.78 -3.11
CA GLY A 224 -15.05 0.31 -4.30
C GLY A 224 -16.52 0.73 -4.30
N ALA A 225 -17.16 0.66 -5.46
CA ALA A 225 -18.60 0.94 -5.60
C ALA A 225 -19.47 -0.01 -4.75
N ASP A 226 -18.97 -1.22 -4.47
CA ASP A 226 -19.68 -2.25 -3.71
C ASP A 226 -19.41 -2.21 -2.19
N ASP A 227 -18.41 -1.45 -1.74
CA ASP A 227 -17.83 -1.60 -0.40
C ASP A 227 -18.44 -0.67 0.67
N VAL A 228 -19.18 0.38 0.29
CA VAL A 228 -19.83 1.31 1.23
C VAL A 228 -21.11 1.89 0.61
N ALA A 229 -22.17 2.01 1.41
CA ALA A 229 -23.31 2.89 1.10
C ALA A 229 -22.80 4.30 0.75
N ASP A 230 -23.55 5.04 -0.09
CA ASP A 230 -23.16 6.33 -0.65
C ASP A 230 -22.30 7.19 0.30
N LEU A 231 -21.00 7.30 -0.01
CA LEU A 231 -20.15 8.26 0.71
C LEU A 231 -20.77 9.65 0.59
N PRO A 232 -20.72 10.44 1.68
CA PRO A 232 -21.23 11.80 1.62
C PRO A 232 -20.53 12.57 0.50
N PRO A 233 -21.26 13.51 -0.14
CA PRO A 233 -20.67 14.35 -1.16
C PRO A 233 -19.47 15.11 -0.61
N VAL A 234 -18.57 15.48 -1.49
CA VAL A 234 -17.31 16.14 -1.11
C VAL A 234 -17.58 17.48 -0.44
N GLU A 235 -17.39 17.55 0.88
CA GLU A 235 -17.40 18.82 1.62
C GLU A 235 -16.14 19.64 1.34
N ALA A 236 -16.30 20.92 0.98
CA ALA A 236 -15.19 21.81 0.64
C ALA A 236 -14.14 21.91 1.75
N ARG A 237 -14.57 21.94 3.02
CA ARG A 237 -13.67 21.99 4.18
C ARG A 237 -12.80 20.74 4.29
N ILE A 238 -13.41 19.56 4.14
CA ILE A 238 -12.71 18.27 4.21
C ILE A 238 -11.74 18.15 3.03
N LEU A 239 -12.19 18.53 1.82
CA LEU A 239 -11.34 18.54 0.64
C LEU A 239 -10.13 19.46 0.82
N ALA A 240 -10.31 20.67 1.35
CA ALA A 240 -9.22 21.61 1.60
C ALA A 240 -8.22 21.05 2.63
N GLU A 241 -8.69 20.43 3.71
CA GLU A 241 -7.84 19.74 4.69
C GLU A 241 -7.06 18.58 4.02
N ALA A 242 -7.77 17.73 3.27
CA ALA A 242 -7.16 16.59 2.59
C ALA A 242 -6.13 17.04 1.56
N GLN A 243 -6.39 18.10 0.81
CA GLN A 243 -5.45 18.67 -0.15
C GLN A 243 -4.15 19.14 0.52
N GLN A 244 -4.14 19.52 1.80
CA GLN A 244 -2.88 19.86 2.48
C GLN A 244 -1.92 18.67 2.58
N GLU A 245 -2.45 17.46 2.69
CA GLU A 245 -1.68 16.21 2.85
C GLU A 245 -1.54 15.45 1.53
N PHE A 246 -2.57 15.45 0.68
CA PHE A 246 -2.67 14.66 -0.54
C PHE A 246 -2.65 15.55 -1.78
N SER A 247 -1.47 15.70 -2.38
CA SER A 247 -1.28 16.34 -3.68
C SER A 247 -2.17 15.76 -4.78
N VAL A 248 -2.47 14.46 -4.71
CA VAL A 248 -3.36 13.75 -5.66
C VAL A 248 -4.80 14.29 -5.71
N LEU A 249 -5.20 15.06 -4.70
CA LEU A 249 -6.52 15.72 -4.63
C LEU A 249 -6.49 17.17 -5.13
N ARG A 250 -5.30 17.76 -5.38
CA ARG A 250 -5.14 19.15 -5.83
C ARG A 250 -5.30 19.25 -7.35
N ALA A 251 -6.53 19.07 -7.83
CA ALA A 251 -6.90 19.09 -9.25
C ALA A 251 -6.15 18.06 -10.11
N VAL A 252 -6.72 17.75 -11.27
CA VAL A 252 -6.29 16.66 -12.16
C VAL A 252 -4.79 16.72 -12.35
N HIS A 253 -4.10 15.60 -12.13
CA HIS A 253 -2.74 15.39 -12.58
C HIS A 253 -2.65 15.67 -14.10
N ALA A 254 -2.56 16.93 -14.51
CA ALA A 254 -1.72 17.31 -15.62
C ALA A 254 -0.32 17.06 -15.08
N ILE A 255 0.13 15.79 -15.15
CA ILE A 255 1.54 15.46 -15.00
C ILE A 255 2.21 16.31 -16.07
N PRO A 256 2.95 17.38 -15.74
CA PRO A 256 3.77 18.03 -16.74
C PRO A 256 4.82 16.98 -17.07
N THR A 257 4.71 16.35 -18.23
CA THR A 257 5.80 15.52 -18.76
C THR A 257 6.90 16.51 -19.10
N THR A 258 7.79 16.78 -18.15
CA THR A 258 9.10 17.34 -18.48
C THR A 258 9.76 16.33 -19.40
N GLU A 259 10.02 16.71 -20.65
CA GLU A 259 10.76 15.90 -21.61
C GLU A 259 12.23 15.79 -21.19
N ASP A 260 12.52 15.13 -20.08
CA ASP A 260 13.87 14.76 -19.70
C ASP A 260 13.99 13.23 -19.73
N GLN A 261 14.68 12.78 -20.78
CA GLN A 261 14.87 11.42 -21.26
C GLN A 261 13.58 10.69 -21.69
N ARG A 262 13.50 10.35 -22.99
CA ARG A 262 12.53 9.37 -23.51
C ARG A 262 12.75 8.02 -22.83
N LEU A 263 12.11 7.80 -21.68
CA LEU A 263 11.70 6.47 -21.27
C LEU A 263 10.79 5.94 -22.39
N LYS A 264 10.97 4.69 -22.81
CA LYS A 264 10.03 4.06 -23.77
C LYS A 264 8.61 4.26 -23.23
N ALA A 265 7.71 4.73 -24.10
CA ALA A 265 6.31 4.97 -23.75
C ALA A 265 5.70 3.73 -23.07
N PRO A 266 4.76 3.89 -22.13
CA PRO A 266 4.08 2.76 -21.50
C PRO A 266 3.50 1.84 -22.57
N VAL A 267 3.75 0.53 -22.43
CA VAL A 267 3.15 -0.49 -23.31
C VAL A 267 1.65 -0.51 -23.06
N ASP A 268 0.83 -0.47 -24.12
CA ASP A 268 -0.61 -0.62 -23.99
C ASP A 268 -0.94 -2.00 -23.39
N VAL A 269 -1.43 -1.99 -22.16
CA VAL A 269 -1.80 -3.20 -21.41
C VAL A 269 -3.27 -3.60 -21.62
N SER A 270 -4.03 -2.91 -22.48
CA SER A 270 -5.43 -3.23 -22.80
C SER A 270 -5.63 -4.60 -23.47
N HIS A 271 -4.53 -5.28 -23.86
CA HIS A 271 -4.55 -6.60 -24.49
C HIS A 271 -3.99 -7.71 -23.60
N VAL A 272 -3.55 -7.39 -22.38
CA VAL A 272 -2.89 -8.33 -21.46
C VAL A 272 -3.80 -9.49 -21.02
N GLY A 273 -5.13 -9.36 -21.14
CA GLY A 273 -6.08 -10.41 -20.80
C GLY A 273 -6.43 -11.43 -21.89
N ARG A 274 -5.98 -11.29 -23.15
CA ARG A 274 -6.35 -12.23 -24.24
C ARG A 274 -5.59 -13.56 -24.25
N LEU A 275 -5.22 -14.11 -23.09
CA LEU A 275 -4.57 -15.42 -22.99
C LEU A 275 -5.38 -16.37 -22.12
N ARG A 276 -6.47 -16.90 -22.70
CA ARG A 276 -7.06 -18.21 -22.37
C ARG A 276 -8.20 -18.60 -23.33
N ARG A 277 -7.89 -18.84 -24.61
CA ARG A 277 -8.68 -19.70 -25.52
C ARG A 277 -7.80 -20.23 -26.64
N SER A 278 -6.94 -21.19 -26.33
CA SER A 278 -6.32 -22.11 -27.30
C SER A 278 -5.60 -23.23 -26.57
N ALA A 279 -6.41 -24.20 -26.11
CA ALA A 279 -6.08 -25.62 -25.95
C ALA A 279 -7.41 -26.34 -25.65
#